data_AF-A0A949S4V8-F1
#
_entry.id   AF-A0A949S4V8-F1
#
_cell.length_a   1.000
_cell.length_b   1.000
_cell.length_c   1.000
_cell.angle_alpha   90.00
_cell.angle_beta   90.00
_cell.angle_gamma   90.00
#
_symmetry.space_group_name_H-M   'P 1'
#
loop_
_entity.id
_entity.type
_entity.pdbx_description
1 polymer ?
#
loop_
_entity_poly.entity_id
_entity_poly.type
_entity_poly.pdbx_seq_one_letter_code
_entity_poly.pdbx_strand_id
1 'polypeptide(L)'
;MKKFRFSILIVLFFLIKSGLVYSQFDSSKIKIGPEDLQSIKGNYHNYADKNKVNIEVIVIGGSTPGKYLIPQGTTVFELLLMANSSSEKGVEDVKLIRFSTETPKLKGNEVIFLDFDNLYNDSKDEILEAMKNPVLKPGDLLVVPKVEEKYTFWFYAREIISYIGTFISFYYLIYNVVRDVRRD
;
A
#
# COMPACT_ATOMS: atom_id res chain seq x y z
N MET A 1 -7.24 -70.94 -15.48
CA MET A 1 -8.16 -69.89 -14.95
C MET A 1 -7.49 -68.80 -14.11
N LYS A 2 -6.50 -69.09 -13.24
CA LYS A 2 -5.83 -68.04 -12.41
C LYS A 2 -5.14 -66.93 -13.20
N LYS A 3 -4.47 -67.26 -14.32
CA LYS A 3 -3.80 -66.28 -15.19
C LYS A 3 -4.76 -65.28 -15.86
N PHE A 4 -5.96 -65.73 -16.23
CA PHE A 4 -6.98 -64.89 -16.87
C PHE A 4 -7.58 -63.86 -15.90
N ARG A 5 -7.83 -64.27 -14.65
CA ARG A 5 -8.29 -63.37 -13.58
C ARG A 5 -7.25 -62.31 -13.24
N PHE A 6 -5.96 -62.66 -13.32
CA PHE A 6 -4.86 -61.71 -13.09
C PHE A 6 -4.76 -60.66 -14.20
N SER A 7 -4.90 -61.05 -15.48
CA SER A 7 -4.93 -60.08 -16.59
C SER A 7 -6.10 -59.11 -16.52
N ILE A 8 -7.29 -59.58 -16.10
CA ILE A 8 -8.47 -58.70 -15.91
C ILE A 8 -8.20 -57.66 -14.82
N LEU A 9 -7.53 -58.05 -13.73
CA LEU A 9 -7.21 -57.16 -12.61
C LEU A 9 -6.22 -56.06 -13.03
N ILE A 10 -5.25 -56.38 -13.89
CA ILE A 10 -4.29 -55.41 -14.44
C ILE A 10 -4.99 -54.39 -15.36
N VAL A 11 -5.90 -54.86 -16.22
CA VAL A 11 -6.67 -53.98 -17.11
C VAL A 11 -7.58 -53.05 -16.29
N LEU A 12 -8.22 -53.57 -15.24
CA LEU A 12 -9.05 -52.76 -14.35
C LEU A 12 -8.23 -51.70 -13.61
N PHE A 13 -7.01 -52.03 -13.18
CA PHE A 13 -6.09 -51.10 -12.52
C PHE A 13 -5.67 -49.94 -13.45
N PHE A 14 -5.43 -50.23 -14.74
CA PHE A 14 -5.13 -49.20 -15.73
C PHE A 14 -6.34 -48.30 -16.04
N LEU A 15 -7.55 -48.85 -16.10
CA LEU A 15 -8.79 -48.09 -16.33
C LEU A 15 -9.13 -47.16 -15.16
N ILE A 16 -8.84 -47.56 -13.92
CA ILE A 16 -9.04 -46.68 -12.74
C ILE A 16 -8.03 -45.54 -12.73
N LYS A 17 -6.81 -45.76 -13.26
CA LYS A 17 -5.76 -44.71 -13.33
C LYS A 17 -5.99 -43.69 -14.45
N SER A 18 -6.73 -44.01 -15.51
CA SER A 18 -7.05 -43.06 -16.58
C SER A 18 -8.11 -42.00 -16.20
N GLY A 19 -8.78 -42.14 -15.05
CA GLY A 19 -9.77 -41.17 -14.56
C GLY A 19 -9.18 -39.85 -14.03
N LEU A 20 -7.85 -39.70 -13.98
CA LEU A 20 -7.17 -38.48 -13.55
C LEU A 20 -6.43 -37.78 -14.70
N VAL A 21 -6.96 -37.89 -15.92
CA VAL A 21 -6.55 -36.99 -17.01
C VAL A 21 -7.25 -35.67 -16.77
N TYR A 22 -6.55 -34.74 -16.13
CA TYR A 22 -6.93 -33.33 -16.12
C TYR A 22 -6.90 -32.84 -17.57
N SER A 23 -8.06 -32.61 -18.18
CA SER A 23 -8.14 -31.80 -19.39
C SER A 23 -7.58 -30.43 -19.03
N GLN A 24 -6.66 -29.92 -19.84
CA GLN A 24 -6.18 -28.55 -19.76
C GLN A 24 -7.40 -27.64 -19.55
N PHE A 25 -7.43 -26.95 -18.41
CA PHE A 25 -8.46 -25.97 -18.13
C PHE A 25 -8.41 -24.93 -19.25
N ASP A 26 -9.53 -24.83 -19.96
CA ASP A 26 -9.83 -23.85 -20.99
C ASP A 26 -9.17 -22.49 -20.66
N SER A 27 -8.29 -22.03 -21.54
CA SER A 27 -7.39 -20.89 -21.33
C SER A 27 -8.12 -19.53 -21.33
N SER A 28 -9.44 -19.53 -21.20
CA SER A 28 -10.27 -18.34 -21.03
C SER A 28 -10.29 -17.79 -19.60
N LYS A 29 -9.65 -18.49 -18.64
CA LYS A 29 -9.49 -18.06 -17.24
C LYS A 29 -8.03 -17.98 -16.78
N ILE A 30 -7.12 -17.50 -17.63
CA ILE A 30 -5.79 -17.11 -17.16
C ILE A 30 -5.97 -15.87 -16.26
N LYS A 31 -6.13 -16.11 -14.97
CA LYS A 31 -6.15 -15.07 -13.94
C LYS A 31 -4.71 -14.69 -13.64
N ILE A 32 -4.30 -13.51 -14.09
CA ILE A 32 -2.97 -12.96 -13.82
C ILE A 32 -3.08 -12.18 -12.49
N GLY A 33 -3.17 -12.90 -11.38
CA GLY A 33 -3.24 -12.30 -10.05
C GLY A 33 -3.23 -13.34 -8.93
N PRO A 34 -2.68 -13.02 -7.75
CA PRO A 34 -2.62 -13.95 -6.61
C PRO A 34 -4.04 -14.34 -6.14
N GLU A 35 -4.27 -15.65 -5.90
CA GLU A 35 -5.56 -16.16 -5.40
C GLU A 35 -5.81 -15.80 -3.94
N ASP A 36 -4.74 -15.72 -3.14
CA ASP A 36 -4.78 -15.39 -1.71
C ASP A 36 -4.47 -13.91 -1.47
N LEU A 37 -5.50 -13.17 -1.05
CA LEU A 37 -5.46 -11.74 -0.69
C LEU A 37 -4.94 -11.51 0.74
N GLN A 38 -4.03 -12.35 1.25
CA GLN A 38 -3.54 -12.22 2.62
C GLN A 38 -2.25 -11.40 2.71
N SER A 39 -2.25 -10.44 3.64
CA SER A 39 -1.19 -9.47 3.86
C SER A 39 0.12 -10.16 4.26
N ILE A 40 1.05 -10.18 3.31
CA ILE A 40 2.42 -10.60 3.58
C ILE A 40 3.07 -9.46 4.38
N LYS A 41 3.47 -9.77 5.62
CA LYS A 41 4.30 -8.96 6.54
C LYS A 41 5.05 -7.80 5.84
N GLY A 42 4.73 -6.57 6.25
CA GLY A 42 5.41 -5.35 5.79
C GLY A 42 4.44 -4.32 5.21
N ASN A 43 4.97 -3.22 4.69
CA ASN A 43 4.18 -2.19 4.01
C ASN A 43 3.87 -2.61 2.56
N TYR A 44 3.18 -3.74 2.39
CA TYR A 44 2.71 -4.22 1.08
C TYR A 44 1.18 -4.24 1.07
N HIS A 45 0.59 -3.52 0.13
CA HIS A 45 -0.84 -3.31 0.01
C HIS A 45 -1.33 -3.95 -1.29
N ASN A 46 -2.26 -4.89 -1.17
CA ASN A 46 -2.79 -5.64 -2.30
C ASN A 46 -4.22 -5.15 -2.65
N TYR A 47 -4.32 -4.36 -3.71
CA TYR A 47 -5.57 -3.90 -4.32
C TYR A 47 -5.78 -4.51 -5.71
N ALA A 48 -5.21 -5.70 -5.95
CA ALA A 48 -5.29 -6.38 -7.24
C ALA A 48 -6.73 -6.70 -7.65
N ASP A 49 -7.01 -6.59 -8.94
CA ASP A 49 -8.25 -7.06 -9.55
C ASP A 49 -7.96 -8.38 -10.28
N LYS A 50 -8.78 -9.41 -10.01
CA LYS A 50 -8.65 -10.74 -10.62
C LYS A 50 -8.90 -10.74 -12.12
N ASN A 51 -9.64 -9.74 -12.62
CA ASN A 51 -10.05 -9.64 -14.01
C ASN A 51 -9.15 -8.69 -14.83
N LYS A 52 -8.15 -8.05 -14.22
CA LYS A 52 -7.26 -7.09 -14.86
C LYS A 52 -5.80 -7.51 -14.71
N VAL A 53 -4.95 -6.97 -15.58
CA VAL A 53 -3.50 -7.05 -15.41
C VAL A 53 -3.13 -6.19 -14.21
N ASN A 54 -2.37 -6.74 -13.25
CA ASN A 54 -1.96 -6.03 -12.06
C ASN A 54 -0.52 -5.53 -12.19
N ILE A 55 -0.25 -4.34 -11.68
CA ILE A 55 1.04 -3.66 -11.70
C ILE A 55 1.46 -3.31 -10.28
N GLU A 56 2.77 -3.30 -10.04
CA GLU A 56 3.33 -2.87 -8.77
C GLU A 56 3.86 -1.44 -8.87
N VAL A 57 3.52 -0.63 -7.88
CA VAL A 57 4.01 0.75 -7.72
C VAL A 57 4.48 0.95 -6.28
N ILE A 58 5.33 1.94 -6.08
CA ILE A 58 5.91 2.23 -4.76
C ILE A 58 5.43 3.60 -4.31
N VAL A 59 4.97 3.72 -3.08
CA VAL A 59 4.63 4.99 -2.43
C VAL A 59 5.59 5.22 -1.28
N ILE A 60 6.26 6.36 -1.27
CA ILE A 60 7.14 6.80 -0.19
C ILE A 60 6.56 8.07 0.42
N GLY A 61 6.57 8.14 1.75
CA GLY A 61 5.96 9.23 2.52
C GLY A 61 4.44 9.12 2.58
N GLY A 62 3.77 10.23 2.92
CA GLY A 62 2.33 10.23 3.21
C GLY A 62 1.95 9.38 4.44
N SER A 63 0.65 9.10 4.57
CA SER A 63 0.07 8.39 5.72
C SER A 63 0.40 6.89 5.72
N THR A 64 0.40 6.27 4.53
CA THR A 64 0.62 4.82 4.36
C THR A 64 1.66 4.52 3.28
N PRO A 65 2.97 4.71 3.57
CA PRO A 65 4.03 4.39 2.62
C PRO A 65 4.16 2.89 2.44
N GLY A 66 4.42 2.42 1.23
CA GLY A 66 4.53 0.99 0.95
C GLY A 66 4.57 0.65 -0.54
N LYS A 67 4.59 -0.65 -0.83
CA LYS A 67 4.40 -1.19 -2.18
C LYS A 67 2.92 -1.48 -2.38
N TYR A 68 2.39 -1.10 -3.54
CA TYR A 68 0.99 -1.24 -3.88
C TYR A 68 0.85 -2.11 -5.14
N LEU A 69 0.10 -3.20 -5.04
CA LEU A 69 -0.34 -4.00 -6.19
C LEU A 69 -1.72 -3.51 -6.61
N ILE A 70 -1.82 -2.88 -7.78
CA ILE A 70 -3.02 -2.22 -8.29
C ILE A 70 -3.30 -2.68 -9.72
N PRO A 71 -4.56 -2.62 -10.20
CA PRO A 71 -4.84 -2.93 -11.59
C PRO A 71 -4.23 -1.89 -12.54
N GLN A 72 -3.83 -2.35 -13.72
CA GLN A 72 -3.39 -1.48 -14.80
C GLN A 72 -4.53 -0.54 -15.19
N GLY A 73 -4.20 0.74 -15.41
CA GLY A 73 -5.18 1.79 -15.66
C GLY A 73 -5.49 2.65 -14.43
N THR A 74 -5.01 2.26 -13.24
CA THR A 74 -5.11 3.09 -12.04
C THR A 74 -4.34 4.40 -12.19
N THR A 75 -4.96 5.50 -11.77
CA THR A 75 -4.39 6.85 -11.85
C THR A 75 -3.64 7.23 -10.57
N VAL A 76 -2.82 8.29 -10.62
CA VAL A 76 -2.12 8.79 -9.42
C VAL A 76 -3.11 9.22 -8.34
N PHE A 77 -4.21 9.87 -8.71
CA PHE A 77 -5.23 10.30 -7.76
C PHE A 77 -5.86 9.10 -7.01
N GLU A 78 -6.21 8.04 -7.74
CA GLU A 78 -6.74 6.81 -7.13
C GLU A 78 -5.73 6.17 -6.17
N LEU A 79 -4.44 6.14 -6.54
CA LEU A 79 -3.39 5.65 -5.65
C LEU A 79 -3.23 6.52 -4.39
N LEU A 80 -3.34 7.84 -4.50
CA LEU A 80 -3.30 8.76 -3.35
C LEU A 80 -4.46 8.52 -2.39
N LEU A 81 -5.66 8.25 -2.92
CA LEU A 81 -6.83 7.85 -2.13
C LEU A 81 -6.59 6.51 -1.43
N MET A 82 -6.07 5.50 -2.14
CA MET A 82 -5.71 4.20 -1.56
C MET A 82 -4.64 4.34 -0.46
N ALA A 83 -3.68 5.25 -0.65
CA ALA A 83 -2.61 5.54 0.30
C ALA A 83 -3.02 6.50 1.45
N ASN A 84 -4.32 6.82 1.56
CA ASN A 84 -4.88 7.72 2.58
C ASN A 84 -4.11 9.05 2.70
N SER A 85 -3.63 9.56 1.57
CA SER A 85 -2.75 10.73 1.47
C SER A 85 -3.42 11.88 0.70
N SER A 86 -4.75 11.86 0.61
CA SER A 86 -5.58 12.89 -0.03
C SER A 86 -5.93 14.07 0.89
N SER A 87 -5.31 14.17 2.08
CA SER A 87 -5.64 15.24 3.02
C SER A 87 -5.09 16.57 2.51
N GLU A 88 -5.97 17.56 2.28
CA GLU A 88 -5.71 18.93 1.78
C GLU A 88 -4.45 19.63 2.30
N LYS A 89 -3.93 19.24 3.48
CA LYS A 89 -2.88 19.98 4.20
C LYS A 89 -1.44 19.57 3.90
N GLY A 90 -1.17 18.59 3.04
CA GLY A 90 0.21 18.26 2.70
C GLY A 90 0.39 17.42 1.45
N VAL A 91 -0.44 17.69 0.44
CA VAL A 91 -0.31 17.14 -0.91
C VAL A 91 0.29 18.15 -1.90
N GLU A 92 0.69 19.33 -1.39
CA GLU A 92 1.54 20.26 -2.12
C GLU A 92 2.87 19.55 -2.43
N ASP A 93 3.26 19.47 -3.71
CA ASP A 93 4.48 18.81 -4.22
C ASP A 93 4.52 17.27 -4.23
N VAL A 94 3.43 16.61 -4.64
CA VAL A 94 3.52 15.18 -4.99
C VAL A 94 4.38 14.99 -6.24
N LYS A 95 5.30 14.02 -6.20
CA LYS A 95 6.20 13.72 -7.32
C LYS A 95 6.00 12.29 -7.79
N LEU A 96 5.71 12.13 -9.07
CA LEU A 96 5.75 10.83 -9.74
C LEU A 96 7.10 10.68 -10.44
N ILE A 97 7.85 9.66 -10.05
CA ILE A 97 9.15 9.32 -10.62
C ILE A 97 8.98 8.05 -11.47
N ARG A 98 9.27 8.17 -12.76
CA ARG A 98 9.25 7.05 -13.68
C ARG A 98 10.67 6.58 -14.01
N PHE A 99 10.90 5.28 -13.83
CA PHE A 99 12.14 4.65 -14.24
C PHE A 99 11.99 4.11 -15.66
N SER A 100 12.97 4.36 -16.53
CA SER A 100 13.00 3.74 -17.85
C SER A 100 13.62 2.36 -17.77
N THR A 101 12.96 1.39 -18.41
CA THR A 101 13.41 0.01 -18.56
C THR A 101 14.72 -0.11 -19.35
N GLU A 102 15.13 0.91 -20.10
CA GLU A 102 16.26 0.85 -21.02
C GLU A 102 17.64 1.02 -20.37
N THR A 103 17.70 1.46 -19.11
CA THR A 103 18.97 1.63 -18.41
C THR A 103 18.93 1.08 -16.98
N PRO A 104 19.87 0.20 -16.58
CA PRO A 104 19.97 -0.37 -15.23
C PRO A 104 20.46 0.64 -14.17
N LYS A 105 20.50 1.93 -14.51
CA LYS A 105 20.76 3.02 -13.58
C LYS A 105 19.42 3.59 -13.18
N LEU A 106 19.15 3.66 -11.87
CA LEU A 106 18.04 4.40 -11.26
C LEU A 106 18.20 5.91 -11.52
N LYS A 107 18.19 6.33 -12.77
CA LYS A 107 17.97 7.72 -13.16
C LYS A 107 16.47 7.84 -13.38
N GLY A 108 15.80 8.61 -12.52
CA GLY A 108 14.44 9.06 -12.81
C GLY A 108 14.50 9.84 -14.11
N ASN A 109 13.97 9.27 -15.17
CA ASN A 109 14.02 9.90 -16.50
C ASN A 109 12.93 10.96 -16.64
N GLU A 110 11.89 10.87 -15.83
CA GLU A 110 10.75 11.78 -15.83
C GLU A 110 10.31 12.00 -14.37
N VAL A 111 10.30 13.26 -13.94
CA VAL A 111 9.74 13.69 -12.66
C VAL A 111 8.53 14.57 -12.99
N ILE A 112 7.34 14.05 -12.72
CA ILE A 112 6.10 14.79 -12.93
C ILE A 112 5.72 15.39 -11.58
N PHE A 113 5.67 16.71 -11.53
CA PHE A 113 5.17 17.46 -10.38
C PHE A 113 3.66 17.51 -10.47
N LEU A 114 2.99 17.06 -9.42
CA LEU A 114 1.54 17.02 -9.33
C LEU A 114 1.11 17.96 -8.21
N ASP A 115 0.29 18.92 -8.60
CA ASP A 115 -0.41 19.81 -7.69
C ASP A 115 -1.80 19.23 -7.44
N PHE A 116 -2.13 19.01 -6.17
CA PHE A 116 -3.34 18.33 -5.76
C PHE A 116 -4.61 19.14 -6.06
N ASP A 117 -4.54 20.47 -5.99
CA ASP A 117 -5.66 21.33 -6.33
C ASP A 117 -6.00 21.23 -7.83
N ASN A 118 -4.99 20.94 -8.65
CA ASN A 118 -5.15 20.73 -10.09
C ASN A 118 -5.65 19.31 -10.45
N LEU A 119 -5.47 18.33 -9.56
CA LEU A 119 -6.07 16.99 -9.69
C LEU A 119 -7.57 16.99 -9.41
N TYR A 120 -8.03 17.88 -8.53
CA TYR A 120 -9.42 17.93 -8.06
C TYR A 120 -10.32 18.89 -8.88
N ASN A 121 -9.76 19.95 -9.48
CA ASN A 121 -10.55 20.95 -10.19
C ASN A 121 -10.97 20.50 -11.60
N ASP A 122 -12.29 20.31 -11.78
CA ASP A 122 -13.02 20.15 -13.05
C ASP A 122 -12.81 21.37 -13.97
N SER A 123 -11.73 21.37 -14.75
CA SER A 123 -11.57 22.33 -15.85
C SER A 123 -11.90 21.62 -17.15
N LYS A 124 -12.90 22.15 -17.87
CA LYS A 124 -13.55 21.65 -19.12
C LYS A 124 -12.65 21.23 -20.31
N ASP A 125 -11.34 21.21 -20.17
CA ASP A 125 -10.39 20.88 -21.23
C ASP A 125 -9.87 19.44 -21.07
N GLU A 126 -10.55 18.49 -21.70
CA GLU A 126 -10.31 17.02 -21.63
C GLU A 126 -8.84 16.62 -21.91
N ILE A 127 -8.10 17.38 -22.73
CA ILE A 127 -6.68 17.11 -23.05
C ILE A 127 -5.75 17.49 -21.88
N LEU A 128 -6.12 18.51 -21.10
CA LEU A 128 -5.39 18.89 -19.89
C LEU A 128 -5.73 17.94 -18.74
N GLU A 129 -6.93 17.37 -18.68
CA GLU A 129 -7.34 16.40 -17.65
C GLU A 129 -6.52 15.10 -17.70
N ALA A 130 -6.23 14.57 -18.90
CA ALA A 130 -5.39 13.38 -19.06
C ALA A 130 -3.92 13.61 -18.67
N MET A 131 -3.41 14.84 -18.82
CA MET A 131 -2.09 15.25 -18.31
C MET A 131 -2.11 15.58 -16.82
N LYS A 132 -3.25 16.04 -16.29
CA LYS A 132 -3.42 16.38 -14.87
C LYS A 132 -3.38 15.15 -13.99
N ASN A 133 -4.09 14.08 -14.34
CA ASN A 133 -4.12 12.84 -13.56
C ASN A 133 -3.52 11.66 -14.34
N PRO A 134 -2.18 11.52 -14.37
CA PRO A 134 -1.52 10.52 -15.18
C PRO A 134 -1.82 9.10 -14.70
N VAL A 135 -1.94 8.18 -15.66
CA VAL A 135 -2.06 6.74 -15.40
C VAL A 135 -0.69 6.19 -14.96
N LEU A 136 -0.72 5.35 -13.93
CA LEU A 136 0.48 4.72 -13.38
C LEU A 136 1.01 3.61 -14.29
N LYS A 137 2.34 3.51 -14.34
CA LYS A 137 3.06 2.45 -15.05
C LYS A 137 3.75 1.51 -14.06
N PRO A 138 4.06 0.26 -14.46
CA PRO A 138 4.78 -0.69 -13.62
C PRO A 138 6.11 -0.10 -13.14
N GLY A 139 6.36 -0.17 -11.84
CA GLY A 139 7.58 0.32 -11.21
C GLY A 139 7.63 1.84 -10.98
N ASP A 140 6.56 2.58 -11.28
CA ASP A 140 6.47 4.00 -10.93
C ASP A 140 6.61 4.19 -9.40
N LEU A 141 7.30 5.25 -9.00
CA LEU A 141 7.52 5.65 -7.61
C LEU A 141 6.80 6.98 -7.35
N LEU A 142 5.84 6.95 -6.43
CA LEU A 142 5.16 8.13 -5.93
C LEU A 142 5.84 8.60 -4.64
N VAL A 143 6.30 9.85 -4.63
CA VAL A 143 6.85 10.50 -3.44
C VAL A 143 5.83 11.51 -2.97
N VAL A 144 5.28 11.25 -1.79
CA VAL A 144 4.33 12.12 -1.11
C VAL A 144 5.06 12.80 0.06
N PRO A 145 5.12 14.13 0.10
CA PRO A 145 5.74 14.81 1.22
C PRO A 145 5.01 14.47 2.51
N LYS A 146 5.75 14.40 3.62
CA LYS A 146 5.12 14.22 4.92
C LYS A 146 4.41 15.52 5.27
N VAL A 147 3.11 15.44 5.55
CA VAL A 147 2.37 16.57 6.08
C VAL A 147 3.04 16.98 7.40
N GLU A 148 3.67 18.16 7.42
CA GLU A 148 4.13 18.73 8.68
C GLU A 148 2.89 19.11 9.48
N GLU A 149 2.62 18.38 10.56
CA GLU A 149 1.56 18.74 11.49
C GLU A 149 1.88 20.13 12.06
N LYS A 150 1.19 21.16 11.57
CA LYS A 150 1.27 22.49 12.20
C LYS A 150 0.77 22.36 13.63
N TYR A 151 1.70 22.35 14.58
CA TYR A 151 1.39 22.27 16.00
C TYR A 151 0.45 23.41 16.37
N THR A 152 -0.81 23.05 16.63
CA THR A 152 -1.85 23.99 17.03
C THR A 152 -1.67 24.36 18.49
N PHE A 153 -2.17 25.51 18.93
CA PHE A 153 -2.17 25.93 20.34
C PHE A 153 -2.54 24.80 21.32
N TRP A 154 -3.56 24.00 21.00
CA TRP A 154 -4.01 22.87 21.81
C TRP A 154 -2.97 21.77 22.02
N PHE A 155 -2.06 21.57 21.04
CA PHE A 155 -0.97 20.62 21.17
C PHE A 155 -0.01 21.06 22.28
N TYR A 156 0.43 22.33 22.24
CA TYR A 156 1.31 22.90 23.25
C TYR A 156 0.65 22.96 24.63
N ALA A 157 -0.63 23.32 24.69
CA ALA A 157 -1.39 23.32 25.95
C ALA A 157 -1.41 21.92 26.59
N ARG A 158 -1.65 20.86 25.80
CA ARG A 158 -1.63 19.47 26.28
C ARG A 158 -0.25 19.06 26.80
N GLU A 159 0.83 19.39 26.09
CA GLU A 159 2.19 19.10 26.55
C GLU A 159 2.51 19.82 27.87
N ILE A 160 2.20 21.11 27.96
CA ILE A 160 2.46 21.92 29.16
C ILE A 160 1.70 21.35 30.37
N ILE A 161 0.43 20.94 30.20
CA ILE A 161 -0.35 20.30 31.27
C ILE A 161 0.33 19.02 31.76
N SER A 162 0.88 18.20 30.84
CA SER A 162 1.62 16.98 31.21
C SER A 162 2.86 17.28 32.06
N TYR A 163 3.61 18.33 31.70
CA TYR A 163 4.76 18.78 32.50
C TYR A 163 4.33 19.31 33.87
N ILE A 164 3.30 20.16 33.94
CA ILE A 164 2.77 20.70 35.19
C ILE A 164 2.34 19.57 36.13
N GLY A 165 1.61 18.56 35.62
CA GLY A 165 1.21 17.40 36.41
C GLY A 165 2.41 16.67 37.02
N THR A 166 3.46 16.46 36.23
CA THR A 166 4.71 15.85 36.68
C THR A 166 5.38 16.65 37.81
N PHE A 167 5.45 17.98 37.67
CA PHE A 167 6.03 18.84 38.70
C PHE A 167 5.19 18.86 39.99
N ILE A 168 3.86 18.84 39.89
CA ILE A 168 2.98 18.75 41.06
C ILE A 168 3.21 17.44 41.80
N SER A 169 3.27 16.32 41.10
CA SER A 169 3.57 15.01 41.71
C SER A 169 4.93 14.99 42.39
N PHE A 170 5.95 15.56 41.75
CA PHE A 170 7.30 15.65 42.31
C PHE A 170 7.35 16.55 43.56
N TYR A 171 6.63 17.67 43.53
CA TYR A 171 6.48 18.56 44.68
C TYR A 171 5.84 17.84 45.87
N TYR A 172 4.74 17.11 45.67
CA TYR A 172 4.08 16.36 46.74
C TYR A 172 4.95 15.24 47.31
N LEU A 173 5.75 14.58 46.47
CA LEU A 173 6.72 13.58 46.91
C LEU A 173 7.74 14.19 47.87
N ILE A 174 8.40 15.29 47.46
CA ILE A 174 9.39 15.98 48.30
C ILE A 174 8.74 16.48 49.58
N TYR A 175 7.57 17.12 49.49
CA TYR A 175 6.85 17.63 50.63
C TYR A 175 6.55 16.54 51.66
N ASN A 176 6.08 15.37 51.21
CA ASN A 176 5.78 14.26 52.09
C ASN A 176 7.03 13.69 52.75
N VAL A 177 8.14 13.52 52.01
CA VAL A 177 9.42 13.04 52.57
C VAL A 177 9.96 14.02 53.61
N VAL A 178 10.01 15.32 53.31
CA VAL A 178 10.50 16.34 54.26
C VAL A 178 9.63 16.41 55.51
N ARG A 179 8.31 16.25 55.36
CA ARG A 179 7.37 16.21 56.49
C ARG A 179 7.61 15.00 57.39
N ASP A 180 7.90 13.84 56.80
CA ASP A 180 8.17 12.60 57.53
C ASP A 180 9.47 12.69 58.33
N VAL A 181 10.56 13.15 57.69
CA VAL A 181 11.86 13.38 58.34
C VAL A 181 11.78 14.37 59.51
N ARG A 182 10.84 15.31 59.49
CA ARG A 182 10.66 16.29 60.58
C ARG A 182 9.82 15.73 61.75
N ARG A 183 9.14 14.60 61.58
CA ARG A 183 8.30 13.97 62.62
C ARG A 183 9.05 12.95 63.49
N ASP A 184 10.16 12.42 62.98
CA ASP A 184 11.13 11.61 63.72
C ASP A 184 12.16 12.49 64.46
#